data_AF-A0A2E9W017-F1
#
_entry.id   AF-A0A2E9W017-F1
#
_cell.length_a   1.000
_cell.length_b   1.000
_cell.length_c   1.000
_cell.angle_alpha   90.00
_cell.angle_beta   90.00
_cell.angle_gamma   90.00
#
_symmetry.space_group_name_H-M   'P 1'
#
loop_
_entity.id
_entity.type
_entity.pdbx_description
1 polymer ?
#
loop_
_entity_poly.entity_id
_entity_poly.type
_entity_poly.pdbx_seq_one_letter_code
_entity_poly.pdbx_strand_id
1 'polypeptide(L)'
;MDWLFQNIGVIIQAAAAIGALGTVYFLIREMAEQNRVSKANVRQNVADSHQKMALAGMNKEIVKIKLKLRKDESLTEEEDAMYLSYFAVMLRSRENQYYQYTIGMLDESEWASFLKSFKTLFKSPHHVKLWSFMRETFDEDFVVIVDNLIKEVA
;
A
#
# COMPACT_ATOMS: atom_id res chain seq x y z
N MET A 1 -46.35 44.45 -1.75
CA MET A 1 -46.88 43.10 -1.52
C MET A 1 -47.16 42.41 -2.86
N ASP A 2 -47.90 43.03 -3.77
CA ASP A 2 -48.24 42.44 -5.09
C ASP A 2 -47.05 42.01 -5.94
N TRP A 3 -45.96 42.78 -5.95
CA TRP A 3 -44.75 42.39 -6.71
C TRP A 3 -44.13 41.08 -6.22
N LEU A 4 -44.07 40.86 -4.90
CA LEU A 4 -43.55 39.61 -4.34
C LEU A 4 -44.46 38.43 -4.70
N PHE A 5 -45.78 38.62 -4.63
CA PHE A 5 -46.73 37.56 -4.99
C PHE A 5 -46.72 37.28 -6.50
N GLN A 6 -46.57 38.30 -7.35
CA GLN A 6 -46.44 38.15 -8.81
C GLN A 6 -45.14 37.45 -9.21
N ASN A 7 -44.05 37.63 -8.45
CA ASN A 7 -42.72 37.07 -8.76
C ASN A 7 -42.32 35.88 -7.88
N ILE A 8 -43.22 35.34 -7.05
CA ILE A 8 -42.89 34.30 -6.06
C ILE A 8 -42.33 33.02 -6.71
N GLY A 9 -42.84 32.64 -7.88
CA GLY A 9 -42.32 31.50 -8.64
C GLY A 9 -40.87 31.70 -9.09
N VAL A 10 -40.52 32.91 -9.55
CA VAL A 10 -39.15 33.27 -9.95
C VAL A 10 -38.22 33.27 -8.75
N ILE A 11 -38.67 33.79 -7.60
CA ILE A 11 -37.89 33.80 -6.35
C ILE A 11 -37.61 32.36 -5.88
N ILE A 12 -38.61 31.48 -5.89
CA ILE A 12 -38.44 30.07 -5.52
C ILE A 12 -37.48 29.36 -6.46
N GLN A 13 -37.59 29.58 -7.78
CA GLN A 13 -36.67 29.01 -8.76
C GLN A 13 -35.24 29.52 -8.58
N ALA A 14 -35.06 30.81 -8.31
CA ALA A 14 -33.76 31.39 -8.01
C ALA A 14 -33.16 30.79 -6.73
N ALA A 15 -33.97 30.66 -5.66
CA ALA A 15 -33.54 30.03 -4.42
C ALA A 15 -33.18 28.55 -4.61
N ALA A 16 -33.96 27.80 -5.39
CA ALA A 16 -33.67 26.41 -5.73
C ALA A 16 -32.38 26.29 -6.55
N ALA A 17 -32.15 27.18 -7.51
CA ALA A 17 -30.91 27.23 -8.30
C ALA A 17 -29.69 27.52 -7.41
N ILE A 18 -29.80 28.48 -6.49
CA ILE A 18 -28.74 28.77 -5.49
C ILE A 18 -28.51 27.57 -4.58
N GLY A 19 -29.58 26.91 -4.12
CA GLY A 19 -29.50 25.70 -3.32
C GLY A 19 -28.75 24.58 -4.04
N ALA A 20 -29.08 24.34 -5.31
CA ALA A 20 -28.40 23.35 -6.15
C ALA A 20 -26.91 23.67 -6.32
N LEU A 21 -26.55 24.94 -6.57
CA LEU A 21 -25.14 25.37 -6.63
C LEU A 21 -24.42 25.16 -5.29
N GLY A 22 -25.11 25.46 -4.19
CA GLY A 22 -24.61 25.19 -2.84
C GLY A 22 -24.31 23.71 -2.63
N THR A 23 -25.24 22.83 -2.98
CA THR A 23 -25.05 21.37 -2.88
C THR A 23 -23.86 20.88 -3.70
N VAL A 24 -23.72 21.35 -4.94
CA VAL A 24 -22.56 20.99 -5.79
C VAL A 24 -21.25 21.44 -5.15
N TYR A 25 -21.20 22.67 -4.62
CA TYR A 25 -20.02 23.16 -3.92
C TYR A 25 -19.67 22.33 -2.67
N PHE A 26 -20.67 22.00 -1.85
CA PHE A 26 -20.48 21.15 -0.68
C PHE A 26 -19.97 19.76 -1.07
N LEU A 27 -20.52 19.16 -2.13
CA LEU A 27 -20.10 17.85 -2.63
C LEU A 27 -18.64 17.86 -3.08
N ILE A 28 -18.22 18.87 -3.84
CA ILE A 28 -16.82 19.01 -4.27
C ILE A 28 -15.88 19.08 -3.06
N ARG A 29 -16.26 19.85 -2.03
CA ARG A 29 -15.46 19.99 -0.81
C ARG A 29 -15.42 18.67 -0.02
N GLU A 30 -16.53 17.97 0.08
CA GLU A 30 -16.62 16.68 0.76
C GLU A 30 -15.75 15.63 0.06
N MET A 31 -15.80 15.54 -1.28
CA MET A 31 -14.94 14.64 -2.05
C MET A 31 -13.45 14.94 -1.84
N ALA A 32 -13.06 16.22 -1.80
CA ALA A 32 -11.68 16.61 -1.55
C ALA A 32 -11.21 16.17 -0.14
N GLU A 33 -12.06 16.34 0.86
CA GLU A 33 -11.77 15.94 2.24
C GLU A 33 -11.74 14.42 2.40
N GLN A 34 -12.70 13.70 1.80
CA GLN A 34 -12.72 12.23 1.77
C GLN A 34 -11.45 11.67 1.12
N ASN A 35 -10.98 12.28 0.02
CA ASN A 35 -9.71 11.89 -0.62
C ASN A 35 -8.52 12.10 0.33
N ARG A 36 -8.47 13.24 1.03
CA ARG A 36 -7.42 13.53 2.02
C ARG A 36 -7.41 12.50 3.16
N VAL A 37 -8.57 12.17 3.69
CA VAL A 37 -8.73 11.17 4.75
C VAL A 37 -8.37 9.77 4.26
N SER A 38 -8.78 9.40 3.04
CA SER A 38 -8.44 8.10 2.44
C SER A 38 -6.93 7.91 2.30
N LYS A 39 -6.21 8.92 1.77
CA LYS A 39 -4.74 8.91 1.70
C LYS A 39 -4.08 8.80 3.08
N ALA A 40 -4.59 9.52 4.08
CA ALA A 40 -4.09 9.42 5.45
C ALA A 40 -4.29 8.02 6.04
N ASN A 41 -5.44 7.39 5.81
CA ASN A 41 -5.72 6.01 6.24
C ASN A 41 -4.79 5.00 5.56
N VAL A 42 -4.50 5.19 4.27
CA VAL A 42 -3.53 4.35 3.55
C VAL A 42 -2.14 4.45 4.19
N ARG A 43 -1.66 5.65 4.49
CA ARG A 43 -0.39 5.85 5.21
C ARG A 43 -0.38 5.21 6.60
N GLN A 44 -1.47 5.34 7.35
CA GLN A 44 -1.60 4.69 8.66
C GLN A 44 -1.57 3.17 8.53
N ASN A 45 -2.30 2.58 7.57
CA ASN A 45 -2.32 1.15 7.34
C ASN A 45 -0.93 0.60 6.96
N VAL A 46 -0.19 1.36 6.16
CA VAL A 46 1.20 1.04 5.82
C VAL A 46 2.08 1.06 7.08
N ALA A 47 1.95 2.09 7.93
CA ALA A 47 2.68 2.19 9.19
C ALA A 47 2.34 1.02 10.15
N ASP A 48 1.06 0.68 10.28
CA ASP A 48 0.59 -0.44 11.11
C ASP A 48 1.11 -1.79 10.59
N SER A 49 1.12 -1.97 9.27
CA SER A 49 1.70 -3.16 8.62
C SER A 49 3.20 -3.26 8.94
N HIS A 50 3.93 -2.14 8.83
CA HIS A 50 5.34 -2.09 9.19
C HIS A 50 5.59 -2.43 10.66
N GLN A 51 4.80 -1.89 11.59
CA GLN A 51 4.92 -2.19 13.01
C GLN A 51 4.67 -3.68 13.29
N LYS A 52 3.62 -4.27 12.71
CA LYS A 52 3.33 -5.70 12.83
C LYS A 52 4.48 -6.56 12.30
N MET A 53 5.07 -6.18 11.15
CA MET A 53 6.21 -6.88 10.57
C MET A 53 7.50 -6.73 11.37
N ALA A 54 7.72 -5.57 11.98
CA ALA A 54 8.84 -5.35 12.89
C ALA A 54 8.71 -6.24 14.13
N LEU A 55 7.53 -6.26 14.76
CA LEU A 55 7.25 -7.10 15.93
C LEU A 55 7.37 -8.60 15.61
N ALA A 56 6.79 -9.06 14.49
CA ALA A 56 6.96 -10.44 14.03
C ALA A 56 8.44 -10.78 13.76
N GLY A 57 9.18 -9.81 13.23
CA GLY A 57 10.61 -9.91 12.98
C GLY A 57 11.48 -9.94 14.23
N MET A 58 10.96 -9.53 15.40
CA MET A 58 11.60 -9.60 16.71
C MET A 58 11.33 -10.91 17.46
N ASN A 59 10.46 -11.79 16.92
CA ASN A 59 10.28 -13.13 17.47
C ASN A 59 11.63 -13.86 17.54
N LYS A 60 11.91 -14.49 18.68
CA LYS A 60 13.21 -15.13 18.95
C LYS A 60 13.62 -16.15 17.88
N GLU A 61 12.69 -16.94 17.35
CA GLU A 61 12.99 -17.94 16.32
C GLU A 61 13.31 -17.26 14.98
N ILE A 62 12.53 -16.26 14.57
CA ILE A 62 12.83 -15.46 13.37
C ILE A 62 14.17 -14.74 13.48
N VAL A 63 14.51 -14.23 14.67
CA VAL A 63 15.82 -13.60 14.92
C VAL A 63 16.96 -14.61 14.76
N LYS A 64 16.84 -15.82 15.32
CA LYS A 64 17.84 -16.88 15.13
C LYS A 64 18.03 -17.23 13.65
N ILE A 65 16.92 -17.40 12.91
CA ILE A 65 16.95 -17.68 11.48
C ILE A 65 17.67 -16.55 10.73
N LYS A 66 17.33 -15.29 11.00
CA LYS A 66 18.00 -14.13 10.39
C LYS A 66 19.50 -14.08 10.69
N LEU A 67 19.92 -14.50 11.89
CA LEU A 67 21.33 -14.60 12.26
C LEU A 67 22.04 -15.71 11.49
N LYS A 68 21.42 -16.89 11.35
CA LYS A 68 21.93 -17.99 10.53
C LYS A 68 22.12 -17.57 9.08
N LEU A 69 21.07 -16.97 8.48
CA LEU A 69 21.12 -16.45 7.11
C LEU A 69 22.20 -15.39 6.89
N ARG A 70 22.50 -14.56 7.90
CA ARG A 70 23.57 -13.55 7.82
C ARG A 70 24.97 -14.17 7.87
N LYS A 71 25.11 -15.34 8.48
CA LYS A 71 26.36 -16.10 8.61
C LYS A 71 26.50 -17.17 7.53
N ASP A 72 25.59 -17.20 6.55
CA ASP A 72 25.51 -18.25 5.52
C ASP A 72 25.40 -19.67 6.10
N GLU A 73 24.80 -19.80 7.29
CA GLU A 73 24.51 -21.09 7.92
C GLU A 73 23.23 -21.70 7.32
N SER A 74 23.21 -23.03 7.14
CA SER A 74 22.03 -23.74 6.65
C SER A 74 20.90 -23.73 7.67
N LEU A 75 19.67 -23.51 7.18
CA LEU A 75 18.45 -23.65 7.98
C LEU A 75 18.00 -25.11 8.03
N THR A 76 17.34 -25.50 9.13
CA THR A 76 16.56 -26.74 9.16
C THR A 76 15.29 -26.60 8.30
N GLU A 77 14.64 -27.73 7.96
CA GLU A 77 13.38 -27.69 7.20
C GLU A 77 12.28 -26.87 7.90
N GLU A 78 12.18 -26.99 9.23
CA GLU A 78 11.23 -26.21 10.03
C GLU A 78 11.56 -24.71 10.02
N GLU A 79 12.84 -24.36 10.11
CA GLU A 79 13.32 -22.97 10.03
C GLU A 79 13.05 -22.36 8.65
N ASP A 80 13.29 -23.13 7.59
CA ASP A 80 13.04 -22.72 6.20
C ASP A 80 11.54 -22.49 5.95
N ALA A 81 10.68 -23.41 6.39
CA ALA A 81 9.22 -23.27 6.27
C ALA A 81 8.67 -22.07 7.07
N MET A 82 9.19 -21.87 8.29
CA MET A 82 8.83 -20.71 9.12
C MET A 82 9.26 -19.40 8.47
N TYR A 83 10.46 -19.37 7.91
CA TYR A 83 10.98 -18.19 7.24
C TYR A 83 10.28 -17.90 5.92
N LEU A 84 9.93 -18.93 5.14
CA LEU A 84 9.11 -18.81 3.93
C LEU A 84 7.78 -18.12 4.26
N SER A 85 7.10 -18.54 5.33
CA SER A 85 5.84 -17.93 5.77
C SER A 85 6.03 -16.46 6.18
N TYR A 86 7.09 -16.15 6.92
CA TYR A 86 7.42 -14.78 7.30
C TYR A 86 7.73 -13.90 6.07
N PHE A 87 8.49 -14.43 5.12
CA PHE A 87 8.86 -13.76 3.88
C PHE A 87 7.64 -13.54 2.97
N ALA A 88 6.72 -14.51 2.91
CA ALA A 88 5.46 -14.40 2.18
C ALA A 88 4.64 -13.19 2.63
N VAL A 89 4.47 -13.03 3.95
CA VAL A 89 3.69 -11.92 4.51
C VAL A 89 4.36 -10.58 4.22
N MET A 90 5.69 -10.52 4.25
CA MET A 90 6.44 -9.33 3.88
C MET A 90 6.22 -8.95 2.41
N LEU A 91 6.26 -9.93 1.50
CA LEU A 91 6.01 -9.69 0.07
C LEU A 91 4.57 -9.27 -0.20
N ARG A 92 3.58 -9.88 0.46
CA ARG A 92 2.16 -9.47 0.34
C ARG A 92 1.93 -8.04 0.83
N SER A 93 2.63 -7.62 1.89
CA SER A 93 2.61 -6.22 2.32
C SER A 93 3.14 -5.28 1.22
N ARG A 94 4.20 -5.68 0.51
CA ARG A 94 4.78 -4.91 -0.62
C ARG A 94 3.87 -4.88 -1.85
N GLU A 95 3.23 -5.99 -2.18
CA GLU A 95 2.24 -6.07 -3.26
C GLU A 95 1.04 -5.15 -2.97
N ASN A 96 0.53 -5.13 -1.74
CA ASN A 96 -0.52 -4.20 -1.36
C ASN A 96 -0.08 -2.73 -1.45
N GLN A 97 1.17 -2.42 -1.09
CA GLN A 97 1.73 -1.08 -1.28
C GLN A 97 1.81 -0.72 -2.77
N TYR A 98 2.22 -1.65 -3.62
CA TYR A 98 2.20 -1.45 -5.07
C TYR A 98 0.78 -1.16 -5.58
N TYR A 99 -0.22 -1.95 -5.17
CA TYR A 99 -1.61 -1.69 -5.51
C TYR A 99 -2.05 -0.27 -5.10
N GLN A 100 -1.75 0.16 -3.87
CA GLN A 100 -2.07 1.51 -3.38
C GLN A 100 -1.38 2.62 -4.20
N TYR A 101 -0.18 2.37 -4.70
CA TYR A 101 0.51 3.27 -5.62
C TYR A 101 -0.22 3.36 -6.98
N THR A 102 -0.62 2.22 -7.56
CA THR A 102 -1.30 2.22 -8.88
C THR A 102 -2.62 3.00 -8.89
N ILE A 103 -3.33 3.06 -7.74
CA ILE A 103 -4.58 3.83 -7.58
C ILE A 103 -4.36 5.26 -7.06
N GLY A 104 -3.11 5.74 -6.98
CA GLY A 104 -2.77 7.12 -6.60
C GLY A 104 -2.91 7.45 -5.11
N MET A 105 -2.98 6.42 -4.25
CA MET A 105 -3.05 6.59 -2.80
C MET A 105 -1.67 6.72 -2.14
N LEU A 106 -0.63 6.15 -2.76
CA LEU A 106 0.76 6.39 -2.43
C LEU A 106 1.40 7.27 -3.50
N ASP A 107 2.22 8.22 -3.07
CA ASP A 107 2.92 9.11 -3.98
C ASP A 107 4.17 8.41 -4.57
N GLU A 108 4.62 8.83 -5.75
CA GLU A 108 5.77 8.23 -6.45
C GLU A 108 7.05 8.23 -5.60
N SER A 109 7.30 9.30 -4.83
CA SER A 109 8.47 9.39 -3.95
C SER A 109 8.43 8.38 -2.80
N GLU A 110 7.23 8.07 -2.28
CA GLU A 110 7.02 7.06 -1.24
C GLU A 110 7.25 5.67 -1.83
N TRP A 111 6.66 5.40 -3.00
CA TRP A 111 6.85 4.14 -3.72
C TRP A 111 8.33 3.90 -4.08
N ALA A 112 9.02 4.90 -4.61
CA ALA A 112 10.44 4.84 -4.93
C ALA A 112 11.30 4.54 -3.68
N SER A 113 10.90 5.04 -2.52
CA SER A 113 11.57 4.75 -1.25
C SER A 113 11.36 3.29 -0.82
N PHE A 114 10.15 2.75 -1.00
CA PHE A 114 9.89 1.32 -0.78
C PHE A 114 10.71 0.44 -1.73
N LEU A 115 10.76 0.75 -3.02
CA LEU A 115 11.57 0.02 -4.00
C LEU A 115 13.05 -0.05 -3.62
N LYS A 116 13.65 1.05 -3.14
CA LYS A 116 15.04 1.07 -2.65
C LYS A 116 15.26 0.10 -1.50
N SER A 117 14.34 0.09 -0.53
CA SER A 117 14.40 -0.86 0.60
C SER A 117 14.17 -2.31 0.17
N PHE A 118 13.39 -2.50 -0.89
CA PHE A 118 13.02 -3.82 -1.38
C PHE A 118 14.16 -4.44 -2.19
N LYS A 119 14.90 -3.62 -2.95
CA LYS A 119 16.10 -4.03 -3.68
C LYS A 119 17.16 -4.68 -2.78
N THR A 120 17.31 -4.23 -1.53
CA THR A 120 18.31 -4.82 -0.62
C THR A 120 17.93 -6.21 -0.12
N LEU A 121 16.64 -6.55 -0.13
CA LEU A 121 16.13 -7.86 0.26
C LEU A 121 16.62 -8.94 -0.72
N PHE A 122 16.52 -8.69 -2.02
CA PHE A 122 16.87 -9.67 -3.04
C PHE A 122 18.37 -9.84 -3.33
N LYS A 123 19.25 -9.21 -2.54
CA LYS A 123 20.69 -9.48 -2.62
C LYS A 123 21.08 -10.86 -2.09
N SER A 124 20.22 -11.48 -1.27
CA SER A 124 20.47 -12.83 -0.78
C SER A 124 19.99 -13.88 -1.79
N PRO A 125 20.82 -14.85 -2.20
CA PRO A 125 20.40 -15.99 -3.03
C PRO A 125 19.23 -16.77 -2.40
N HIS A 126 19.15 -16.80 -1.07
CA HIS A 126 18.06 -17.44 -0.35
C HIS A 126 16.72 -16.74 -0.62
N HIS A 127 16.66 -15.41 -0.63
CA HIS A 127 15.43 -14.67 -0.93
C HIS A 127 14.99 -14.84 -2.39
N VAL A 128 15.93 -14.92 -3.32
CA VAL A 128 15.63 -15.23 -4.73
C VAL A 128 15.04 -16.63 -4.87
N LYS A 129 15.58 -17.62 -4.12
CA LYS A 129 15.04 -18.97 -4.05
C LYS A 129 13.62 -18.99 -3.48
N LEU A 130 13.35 -18.28 -2.38
CA LEU A 130 12.00 -18.21 -1.81
C LEU A 130 11.00 -17.57 -2.79
N TRP A 131 11.43 -16.52 -3.49
CA TRP A 131 10.61 -15.87 -4.51
C TRP A 131 10.22 -16.81 -5.65
N SER A 132 11.16 -17.61 -6.16
CA SER A 132 10.86 -18.52 -7.27
C SER A 132 9.78 -19.56 -6.92
N PHE A 133 9.66 -19.96 -5.65
CA PHE A 133 8.60 -20.88 -5.21
C PHE A 133 7.21 -20.25 -5.13
N MET A 134 7.13 -18.94 -4.90
CA MET A 134 5.87 -18.29 -4.56
C MET A 134 5.39 -17.26 -5.58
N ARG A 135 6.24 -16.86 -6.53
CA ARG A 135 5.96 -15.80 -7.52
C ARG A 135 4.65 -16.01 -8.27
N GLU A 136 4.26 -17.24 -8.55
CA GLU A 136 3.01 -17.58 -9.27
C GLU A 136 1.73 -17.25 -8.48
N THR A 137 1.86 -16.95 -7.18
CA THR A 137 0.72 -16.60 -6.31
C THR A 137 0.49 -15.09 -6.18
N PHE A 138 1.32 -14.28 -6.85
CA PHE A 138 1.27 -12.81 -6.82
C PHE A 138 0.70 -12.28 -8.14
N ASP A 139 0.25 -11.03 -8.10
CA ASP A 139 -0.19 -10.28 -9.27
C ASP A 139 0.92 -10.17 -10.33
N GLU A 140 0.55 -10.30 -11.62
CA GLU A 140 1.51 -10.34 -12.73
C GLU A 140 2.36 -9.07 -12.83
N ASP A 141 1.76 -7.89 -12.63
CA ASP A 141 2.48 -6.63 -12.70
C ASP A 141 3.48 -6.51 -11.54
N PHE A 142 3.08 -6.97 -10.35
CA PHE A 142 3.98 -7.03 -9.20
C PHE A 142 5.15 -8.00 -9.44
N VAL A 143 4.89 -9.15 -10.06
CA VAL A 143 5.92 -10.12 -10.43
C VAL A 143 6.95 -9.50 -11.37
N VAL A 144 6.52 -8.76 -12.39
CA VAL A 144 7.42 -8.06 -13.32
C VAL A 144 8.33 -7.07 -12.58
N ILE A 145 7.79 -6.33 -11.62
CA ILE A 145 8.58 -5.40 -10.79
C ILE A 145 9.64 -6.14 -9.99
N VAL A 146 9.27 -7.21 -9.30
CA VAL A 146 10.20 -7.98 -8.47
C VAL A 146 11.28 -8.64 -9.32
N ASP A 147 10.91 -9.23 -10.46
CA ASP A 147 11.85 -9.88 -11.38
C ASP A 147 12.84 -8.86 -11.96
N ASN A 148 12.40 -7.63 -12.27
CA ASN A 148 13.29 -6.57 -12.70
C ASN A 148 14.23 -6.12 -11.57
N LEU A 149 13.74 -5.98 -10.35
CA LEU A 149 14.59 -5.66 -9.19
C LEU A 149 15.66 -6.72 -8.95
N ILE A 150 15.32 -8.00 -9.09
CA ILE A 150 16.27 -9.12 -8.96
C ILE A 150 17.36 -9.01 -10.04
N LYS A 151 17.00 -8.73 -11.29
CA LYS A 151 17.97 -8.54 -12.39
C LYS A 151 18.93 -7.37 -12.16
N GLU A 152 18.51 -6.33 -11.44
CA GLU A 152 19.37 -5.19 -11.12
C GLU A 152 20.35 -5.44 -9.96
N VAL A 153 20.16 -6.50 -9.17
CA VAL A 153 21.02 -6.86 -8.02
C VAL A 153 21.82 -8.14 -8.21
N ALA A 154 21.41 -8.98 -9.14
CA ALA A 154 22.16 -10.16 -9.60
C ALA A 154 23.41 -9.76 -10.38
#